data_AF-A0A1N7FH89-F1
#
_entry.id   AF-A0A1N7FH89-F1
#
_cell.length_a   1.000
_cell.length_b   1.000
_cell.length_c   1.000
_cell.angle_alpha   90.00
_cell.angle_beta   90.00
_cell.angle_gamma   90.00
#
_symmetry.space_group_name_H-M   'P 1'
#
loop_
_entity.id
_entity.type
_entity.pdbx_description
1 polymer ?
#
loop_
_entity_poly.entity_id
_entity_poly.type
_entity_poly.pdbx_seq_one_letter_code
_entity_poly.pdbx_strand_id
1 'polypeptide(L)'
;MALGHLWAGRAYGTNTGNLFVKLSGSDDALTGKLHLNDPNFGFAVYNVSGAYDGTKLKIAGQSETGDPRLGNLSAIARLNPKGELEGEWETDIGARGTLALFPHDVPAPVETGAARYPEQIHTARHEFGAVSMDRDKLLALADEMQADFTKSEVIVTVATGTEQTRLLGDFKTANFGSDRASKIKLYVQQPESNGINRVAEVEFGPQVNVVMVQSVDEALALGILEKLKRHIQSLERTYATNFKKIGFGINQLLVFGAIVFLPSLNTLSDRAALMIGVILIVYGVNWLHRRFLPHVEIYLVPKAKGRLAANALSWIIALTSALAAALLAAYLQGQFPLLFYK
;
A
#
# COMPACT_ATOMS: atom_id res chain seq x y z
N MET A 1 -28.52 -0.70 -41.03
CA MET A 1 -27.88 0.33 -40.20
C MET A 1 -26.87 -0.37 -39.34
N ALA A 2 -25.59 -0.18 -39.66
CA ALA A 2 -24.48 -0.80 -38.93
C ALA A 2 -23.95 0.12 -37.80
N LEU A 3 -24.22 1.42 -37.89
CA LEU A 3 -23.83 2.41 -36.89
C LEU A 3 -24.93 2.62 -35.84
N GLY A 4 -24.55 2.80 -34.57
CA GLY A 4 -25.47 3.17 -33.50
C GLY A 4 -26.13 4.56 -33.69
N HIS A 5 -27.30 4.74 -33.08
CA HIS A 5 -28.07 5.99 -32.98
C HIS A 5 -27.66 6.95 -31.85
N LEU A 6 -26.93 6.54 -30.82
CA LEU A 6 -26.64 7.29 -29.60
C LEU A 6 -25.17 7.09 -29.24
N TRP A 7 -24.48 8.20 -29.05
CA TRP A 7 -23.07 8.21 -28.76
C TRP A 7 -22.79 9.27 -27.69
N ALA A 8 -21.93 8.96 -26.73
CA ALA A 8 -21.44 9.93 -25.76
C ALA A 8 -19.92 9.85 -25.69
N GLY A 9 -19.25 10.95 -25.35
CA GLY A 9 -17.80 10.97 -25.32
C GLY A 9 -17.21 12.34 -25.05
N ARG A 10 -16.04 12.63 -25.62
CA ARG A 10 -15.29 13.87 -25.37
C ARG A 10 -14.69 14.47 -26.63
N ALA A 11 -14.68 15.80 -26.66
CA ALA A 11 -13.90 16.62 -27.57
C ALA A 11 -12.64 17.15 -26.86
N TYR A 12 -11.54 17.21 -27.59
CA TYR A 12 -10.26 17.77 -27.18
C TYR A 12 -9.77 18.77 -28.24
N GLY A 13 -8.91 19.71 -27.85
CA GLY A 13 -8.33 20.70 -28.76
C GLY A 13 -8.58 22.14 -28.30
N THR A 14 -8.89 23.03 -29.25
CA THR A 14 -9.19 24.44 -28.97
C THR A 14 -10.38 24.59 -28.03
N ASN A 15 -11.37 23.72 -28.17
CA ASN A 15 -12.47 23.54 -27.22
C ASN A 15 -12.38 22.13 -26.63
N THR A 16 -12.72 21.99 -25.34
CA THR A 16 -12.65 20.73 -24.62
C THR A 16 -13.93 20.51 -23.86
N GLY A 17 -14.58 19.36 -24.04
CA GLY A 17 -15.91 19.18 -23.45
C GLY A 17 -16.48 17.79 -23.61
N ASN A 18 -17.61 17.59 -22.95
CA ASN A 18 -18.39 16.37 -23.10
C ASN A 18 -19.24 16.47 -24.37
N LEU A 19 -19.27 15.40 -25.15
CA LEU A 19 -20.06 15.27 -26.36
C LEU A 19 -21.19 14.27 -26.16
N PHE A 20 -22.35 14.57 -26.73
CA PHE A 20 -23.45 13.62 -26.90
C PHE A 20 -24.04 13.78 -28.29
N VAL A 21 -24.14 12.69 -29.04
CA VAL A 21 -24.63 12.69 -30.43
C VAL A 21 -25.75 11.70 -30.56
N LYS A 22 -26.87 12.14 -31.15
CA LYS A 22 -27.97 11.27 -31.57
C LYS A 22 -28.07 11.30 -33.08
N LEU A 23 -27.88 10.14 -33.73
CA LEU A 23 -27.94 9.94 -35.18
C LEU A 23 -29.16 9.08 -35.55
N SER A 24 -29.74 9.33 -36.71
CA SER A 24 -30.92 8.63 -37.24
C SER A 24 -30.88 8.68 -38.77
N GLY A 25 -31.56 7.75 -39.45
CA GLY A 25 -31.50 7.61 -40.90
C GLY A 25 -30.57 6.49 -41.35
N SER A 26 -30.47 6.25 -42.65
CA SER A 26 -29.63 5.19 -43.21
C SER A 26 -28.14 5.56 -43.14
N ASP A 27 -27.25 4.56 -43.20
CA ASP A 27 -25.81 4.77 -43.04
C ASP A 27 -25.24 5.78 -44.07
N ASP A 28 -25.82 5.87 -45.26
CA ASP A 28 -25.47 6.82 -46.34
C ASP A 28 -26.09 8.22 -46.18
N ALA A 29 -27.06 8.40 -45.28
CA ALA A 29 -27.80 9.65 -45.09
C ALA A 29 -28.22 9.81 -43.61
N LEU A 30 -27.23 9.96 -42.74
CA LEU A 30 -27.43 10.17 -41.31
C LEU A 30 -27.80 11.62 -41.03
N THR A 31 -28.74 11.82 -40.11
CA THR A 31 -29.14 13.12 -39.57
C THR A 31 -29.25 13.04 -38.05
N GLY A 32 -29.09 14.15 -37.34
CA GLY A 32 -29.02 14.08 -35.89
C GLY A 32 -28.83 15.39 -35.16
N LYS A 33 -28.61 15.26 -33.85
CA LYS A 33 -28.21 16.37 -32.98
C LYS A 33 -26.93 16.03 -32.24
N LEU A 34 -26.00 16.98 -32.20
CA LEU A 34 -24.78 16.93 -31.40
C LEU A 34 -24.85 18.00 -30.32
N HIS A 35 -24.66 17.59 -29.07
CA HIS A 35 -24.57 18.44 -27.90
C HIS A 35 -23.11 18.45 -27.43
N LEU A 36 -22.55 19.65 -27.27
CA LEU A 36 -21.22 19.88 -26.74
C LEU A 36 -21.35 20.72 -25.47
N ASN A 37 -20.81 20.24 -24.36
CA ASN A 37 -20.69 21.02 -23.13
C ASN A 37 -19.21 21.30 -22.85
N ASP A 38 -18.77 22.51 -23.16
CA ASP A 38 -17.44 23.01 -22.84
C ASP A 38 -17.48 23.73 -21.48
N PRO A 39 -16.64 23.36 -20.49
CA PRO A 39 -16.64 24.00 -19.18
C PRO A 39 -16.36 25.51 -19.20
N ASN A 40 -15.64 25.99 -20.21
CA ASN A 40 -15.25 27.40 -20.33
C ASN A 40 -16.24 28.21 -21.18
N PHE A 41 -16.85 27.58 -22.19
CA PHE A 41 -17.70 28.27 -23.17
C PHE A 41 -19.19 27.88 -23.08
N GLY A 42 -19.53 26.91 -22.24
CA GLY A 42 -20.89 26.46 -22.01
C GLY A 42 -21.40 25.45 -23.04
N PHE A 43 -22.72 25.45 -23.22
CA PHE A 43 -23.43 24.43 -23.99
C PHE A 43 -23.69 24.89 -25.42
N ALA A 44 -23.34 24.05 -26.39
CA ALA A 44 -23.59 24.23 -27.81
C ALA A 44 -24.38 23.04 -28.38
N VAL A 45 -25.32 23.31 -29.28
CA VAL A 45 -26.11 22.28 -29.96
C VAL A 45 -26.01 22.47 -31.46
N TYR A 46 -25.72 21.39 -32.18
CA TYR A 46 -25.60 21.36 -33.64
C TYR A 46 -26.60 20.39 -34.23
N ASN A 47 -27.29 20.81 -35.29
CA ASN A 47 -27.99 19.90 -36.19
C ASN A 47 -26.96 19.31 -37.15
N VAL A 48 -26.81 17.99 -37.12
CA VAL A 48 -25.76 17.27 -37.86
C VAL A 48 -26.34 16.44 -39.00
N SER A 49 -25.61 16.35 -40.10
CA SER A 49 -25.85 15.44 -41.22
C SER A 49 -24.56 14.80 -41.69
N GLY A 50 -24.63 13.58 -42.20
CA GLY A 50 -23.43 12.82 -42.50
C GLY A 50 -23.66 11.48 -43.19
N ALA A 51 -22.57 10.75 -43.37
CA ALA A 51 -22.57 9.41 -43.94
C ALA A 51 -21.50 8.54 -43.28
N TYR A 52 -21.77 7.24 -43.21
CA TYR A 52 -20.93 6.19 -42.67
C TYR A 52 -20.70 5.12 -43.73
N ASP A 53 -19.43 4.84 -44.03
CA ASP A 53 -19.04 3.89 -45.09
C ASP A 53 -18.70 2.47 -44.57
N GLY A 54 -19.01 2.17 -43.30
CA GLY A 54 -18.61 0.93 -42.63
C GLY A 54 -17.27 1.04 -41.88
N THR A 55 -16.50 2.11 -42.09
CA THR A 55 -15.24 2.36 -41.35
C THR A 55 -15.10 3.80 -40.86
N LYS A 56 -15.60 4.75 -41.64
CA LYS A 56 -15.46 6.19 -41.42
C LYS A 56 -16.82 6.84 -41.37
N LEU A 57 -17.04 7.63 -40.35
CA LEU A 57 -18.17 8.53 -40.18
C LEU A 57 -17.72 9.95 -40.55
N LYS A 58 -18.41 10.58 -41.49
CA LYS A 58 -18.23 12.00 -41.83
C LYS A 58 -19.49 12.75 -41.46
N ILE A 59 -19.35 13.82 -40.68
CA ILE A 59 -20.46 14.65 -40.22
C ILE A 59 -20.15 16.12 -40.51
N ALA A 60 -21.16 16.85 -40.97
CA ALA A 60 -21.23 18.29 -40.96
C ALA A 60 -22.33 18.74 -39.98
N GLY A 61 -22.10 19.82 -39.25
CA GLY A 61 -23.03 20.33 -38.24
C GLY A 61 -23.23 21.83 -38.36
N GLN A 62 -24.47 22.28 -38.23
CA GLN A 62 -24.81 23.70 -38.13
C GLN A 62 -25.37 23.99 -36.74
N SER A 63 -24.95 25.10 -36.12
CA SER A 63 -25.45 25.51 -34.82
C SER A 63 -26.98 25.66 -34.84
N GLU A 64 -27.67 25.04 -33.88
CA GLU A 64 -29.14 25.11 -33.77
C GLU A 64 -29.62 26.53 -33.46
N THR A 65 -28.84 27.31 -32.70
CA THR A 65 -29.16 28.70 -32.38
C THR A 65 -28.73 29.68 -33.46
N GLY A 66 -27.94 29.23 -34.45
CA GLY A 66 -27.32 30.10 -35.44
C GLY A 66 -26.27 31.05 -34.85
N ASP A 67 -25.76 30.80 -33.63
CA ASP A 67 -24.73 31.66 -33.02
C ASP A 67 -23.45 31.64 -33.87
N PRO A 68 -23.04 32.78 -34.48
CA PRO A 68 -21.87 32.85 -35.35
C PRO A 68 -20.56 32.57 -34.61
N ARG A 69 -20.54 32.60 -33.27
CA ARG A 69 -19.36 32.29 -32.44
C ARG A 69 -19.07 30.80 -32.33
N LEU A 70 -20.01 29.94 -32.73
CA LEU A 70 -19.84 28.49 -32.73
C LEU A 70 -19.27 27.97 -34.06
N GLY A 71 -19.61 28.64 -35.16
CA GLY A 71 -19.24 28.23 -36.51
C GLY A 71 -19.98 26.97 -36.98
N ASN A 72 -19.74 26.57 -38.22
CA ASN A 72 -20.19 25.28 -38.75
C ASN A 72 -19.15 24.21 -38.44
N LEU A 73 -19.58 23.08 -37.91
CA LEU A 73 -18.76 21.95 -37.51
C LEU A 73 -18.54 20.99 -38.70
N SER A 74 -17.33 20.46 -38.84
CA SER A 74 -17.05 19.26 -39.62
C SER A 74 -16.28 18.26 -38.76
N ALA A 75 -16.60 16.98 -38.87
CA ALA A 75 -15.94 15.92 -38.12
C ALA A 75 -15.76 14.66 -38.97
N ILE A 76 -14.62 14.01 -38.81
CA ILE A 76 -14.31 12.73 -39.44
C ILE A 76 -13.82 11.78 -38.35
N ALA A 77 -14.56 10.68 -38.13
CA ALA A 77 -14.24 9.66 -37.13
C ALA A 77 -14.12 8.28 -37.77
N ARG A 78 -13.28 7.42 -37.20
CA ARG A 78 -13.11 6.02 -37.59
C ARG A 78 -13.61 5.11 -36.50
N LEU A 79 -14.37 4.08 -36.88
CA LEU A 79 -14.78 3.03 -35.96
C LEU A 79 -13.59 2.10 -35.71
N ASN A 80 -13.14 2.02 -34.46
CA ASN A 80 -12.03 1.16 -34.06
C ASN A 80 -12.55 -0.28 -33.74
N PRO A 81 -11.66 -1.28 -33.57
CA PRO A 81 -12.06 -2.64 -33.23
C PRO A 81 -12.80 -2.80 -31.89
N LYS A 82 -12.79 -1.78 -31.02
CA LYS A 82 -13.53 -1.76 -29.75
C LYS A 82 -14.95 -1.23 -29.91
N GLY A 83 -15.34 -0.79 -31.11
CA GLY A 83 -16.64 -0.19 -31.38
C GLY A 83 -16.73 1.30 -31.02
N GLU A 84 -15.59 1.97 -30.82
CA GLU A 84 -15.52 3.40 -30.49
C GLU A 84 -15.21 4.21 -31.75
N LEU A 85 -15.70 5.44 -31.82
CA LEU A 85 -15.42 6.38 -32.91
C LEU A 85 -14.37 7.39 -32.47
N GLU A 86 -13.19 7.32 -33.08
CA GLU A 86 -12.08 8.25 -32.83
C GLU A 86 -11.78 9.07 -34.07
N GLY A 87 -11.55 10.38 -33.90
CA GLY A 87 -11.48 11.26 -35.04
C GLY A 87 -10.99 12.67 -34.76
N GLU A 88 -11.13 13.49 -35.80
CA GLU A 88 -10.82 14.90 -35.78
C GLU A 88 -12.09 15.71 -36.04
N TRP A 89 -12.15 16.90 -35.46
CA TRP A 89 -13.20 17.87 -35.70
C TRP A 89 -12.60 19.25 -35.93
N GLU A 90 -13.32 20.06 -36.68
CA GLU A 90 -12.99 21.45 -36.94
C GLU A 90 -14.25 22.29 -37.13
N THR A 91 -14.14 23.60 -36.97
CA THR A 91 -15.16 24.57 -37.33
C THR A 91 -14.61 25.59 -38.34
N ASP A 92 -15.50 26.19 -39.12
CA ASP A 92 -15.15 27.22 -40.10
C ASP A 92 -14.56 28.51 -39.49
N ILE A 93 -14.78 28.75 -38.20
CA ILE A 93 -14.15 29.82 -37.41
C ILE A 93 -12.75 29.45 -36.87
N GLY A 94 -12.24 28.25 -37.18
CA GLY A 94 -10.87 27.83 -36.90
C GLY A 94 -10.66 27.05 -35.60
N ALA A 95 -11.72 26.73 -34.84
CA ALA A 95 -11.61 25.81 -33.71
C ALA A 95 -11.45 24.38 -34.21
N ARG A 96 -10.60 23.58 -33.56
CA ARG A 96 -10.33 22.21 -34.01
C ARG A 96 -9.75 21.33 -32.92
N GLY A 97 -9.76 20.03 -33.17
CA GLY A 97 -9.00 19.06 -32.40
C GLY A 97 -9.47 17.64 -32.66
N THR A 98 -9.49 16.82 -31.61
CA THR A 98 -9.82 15.39 -31.70
C THR A 98 -11.07 15.06 -30.90
N LEU A 99 -11.69 13.93 -31.24
CA LEU A 99 -12.86 13.42 -30.52
C LEU A 99 -12.73 11.91 -30.29
N ALA A 100 -13.40 11.45 -29.24
CA ALA A 100 -13.64 10.04 -28.96
C ALA A 100 -15.10 9.87 -28.52
N LEU A 101 -15.84 8.97 -29.18
CA LEU A 101 -17.25 8.70 -28.96
C LEU A 101 -17.49 7.20 -28.72
N PHE A 102 -18.36 6.90 -27.76
CA PHE A 102 -18.70 5.54 -27.31
C PHE A 102 -20.18 5.26 -27.55
N PRO A 103 -20.56 4.07 -28.05
CA PRO A 103 -21.95 3.75 -28.39
C PRO A 103 -22.82 3.62 -27.13
N HIS A 104 -24.05 4.13 -27.21
CA HIS A 104 -25.03 4.19 -26.11
C HIS A 104 -26.44 3.70 -26.54
N ASP A 105 -26.58 3.10 -27.73
CA ASP A 105 -27.84 2.48 -28.22
C ASP A 105 -28.08 1.08 -27.71
N VAL A 106 -27.01 0.46 -27.24
CA VAL A 106 -27.14 -0.76 -26.48
C VAL A 106 -27.93 -0.32 -25.25
N PRO A 107 -29.14 -0.86 -24.99
CA PRO A 107 -29.78 -0.63 -23.70
C PRO A 107 -28.69 -0.86 -22.68
N ALA A 108 -28.40 0.16 -21.86
CA ALA A 108 -27.43 0.05 -20.78
C ALA A 108 -27.70 -1.34 -20.22
N PRO A 109 -26.75 -2.29 -20.36
CA PRO A 109 -27.06 -3.68 -20.14
C PRO A 109 -27.81 -3.67 -18.83
N VAL A 110 -29.09 -4.12 -18.84
CA VAL A 110 -29.75 -4.44 -17.58
C VAL A 110 -28.65 -5.16 -16.83
N GLU A 111 -28.34 -4.73 -15.61
CA GLU A 111 -27.20 -5.23 -14.85
C GLU A 111 -27.24 -6.76 -14.63
N THR A 112 -28.05 -7.53 -15.37
CA THR A 112 -27.85 -8.93 -15.84
C THR A 112 -26.48 -9.26 -16.47
N GLY A 113 -25.49 -8.40 -16.29
CA GLY A 113 -24.09 -8.66 -16.53
C GLY A 113 -23.32 -7.51 -15.94
N ALA A 114 -23.31 -7.42 -14.60
CA ALA A 114 -22.38 -6.59 -13.86
C ALA A 114 -21.08 -6.48 -14.66
N ALA A 115 -20.57 -5.25 -14.84
CA ALA A 115 -19.12 -5.11 -14.88
C ALA A 115 -18.66 -5.99 -13.73
N ARG A 116 -17.98 -7.11 -14.03
CA ARG A 116 -17.41 -7.96 -13.00
C ARG A 116 -16.29 -7.14 -12.39
N TYR A 117 -16.62 -6.07 -11.66
CA TYR A 117 -15.87 -5.67 -10.51
C TYR A 117 -15.61 -6.98 -9.78
N PRO A 118 -14.35 -7.34 -9.52
CA PRO A 118 -14.01 -8.52 -8.76
C PRO A 118 -14.98 -8.59 -7.58
N GLU A 119 -15.82 -9.63 -7.54
CA GLU A 119 -16.73 -9.86 -6.41
C GLU A 119 -15.92 -9.98 -5.10
N GLN A 120 -14.62 -10.21 -5.24
CA GLN A 120 -13.68 -10.47 -4.17
C GLN A 120 -12.33 -9.80 -4.47
N ILE A 121 -11.84 -9.02 -3.50
CA ILE A 121 -10.46 -8.56 -3.46
C ILE A 121 -9.69 -9.52 -2.56
N HIS A 122 -8.66 -10.16 -3.09
CA HIS A 122 -7.81 -11.05 -2.32
C HIS A 122 -6.78 -10.23 -1.57
N THR A 123 -6.82 -10.31 -0.24
CA THR A 123 -5.82 -9.67 0.63
C THR A 123 -4.93 -10.75 1.23
N ALA A 124 -3.66 -10.73 0.84
CA ALA A 124 -2.62 -11.56 1.42
C ALA A 124 -1.81 -10.72 2.41
N ARG A 125 -1.63 -11.20 3.64
CA ARG A 125 -0.90 -10.47 4.71
C ARG A 125 0.05 -11.39 5.45
N HIS A 126 1.22 -10.86 5.81
CA HIS A 126 2.16 -11.54 6.70
C HIS A 126 2.69 -10.56 7.75
N GLU A 127 2.74 -11.01 9.00
CA GLU A 127 3.34 -10.27 10.10
C GLU A 127 4.70 -10.85 10.45
N PHE A 128 5.67 -9.96 10.58
CA PHE A 128 7.06 -10.28 10.87
C PHE A 128 7.35 -10.04 12.35
N GLY A 129 8.40 -10.71 12.85
CA GLY A 129 8.96 -10.44 14.17
C GLY A 129 9.73 -9.12 14.22
N ALA A 130 10.76 -9.03 15.06
CA ALA A 130 11.56 -7.80 15.11
C ALA A 130 12.43 -7.69 13.85
N VAL A 131 12.33 -6.57 13.14
CA VAL A 131 13.06 -6.33 11.89
C VAL A 131 14.18 -5.32 12.11
N SER A 132 15.32 -5.54 11.46
CA SER A 132 16.40 -4.56 11.46
C SER A 132 17.00 -4.39 10.07
N MET A 133 17.04 -3.15 9.62
CA MET A 133 17.52 -2.79 8.29
C MET A 133 18.27 -1.46 8.31
N ASP A 134 19.18 -1.32 7.35
CA ASP A 134 19.82 -0.07 6.98
C ASP A 134 19.17 0.49 5.71
N ARG A 135 19.63 1.67 5.29
CA ARG A 135 19.12 2.35 4.09
C ARG A 135 19.28 1.48 2.84
N ASP A 136 20.40 0.79 2.67
CA ASP A 136 20.65 -0.01 1.49
C ASP A 136 19.65 -1.17 1.37
N LYS A 137 19.37 -1.85 2.49
CA LYS A 137 18.35 -2.90 2.57
C LYS A 137 16.93 -2.37 2.36
N LEU A 138 16.63 -1.17 2.86
CA LEU A 138 15.36 -0.49 2.61
C LEU A 138 15.19 -0.19 1.12
N LEU A 139 16.22 0.35 0.48
CA LEU A 139 16.21 0.65 -0.95
C LEU A 139 16.07 -0.62 -1.78
N ALA A 140 16.78 -1.69 -1.42
CA ALA A 140 16.65 -2.99 -2.08
C ALA A 140 15.23 -3.54 -1.98
N LEU A 141 14.58 -3.41 -0.82
CA LEU A 141 13.18 -3.82 -0.65
C LEU A 141 12.20 -2.95 -1.46
N ALA A 142 12.44 -1.64 -1.51
CA ALA A 142 11.62 -0.73 -2.31
C ALA A 142 11.80 -0.98 -3.81
N ASP A 143 13.01 -1.28 -4.27
CA ASP A 143 13.29 -1.66 -5.65
C ASP A 143 12.66 -3.02 -6.02
N GLU A 144 12.69 -3.98 -5.10
CA GLU A 144 11.98 -5.26 -5.24
C GLU A 144 10.47 -5.06 -5.42
N MET A 145 9.88 -4.14 -4.64
CA MET A 145 8.47 -3.77 -4.76
C MET A 145 8.20 -3.01 -6.06
N GLN A 146 9.10 -2.10 -6.48
CA GLN A 146 8.98 -1.33 -7.72
C GLN A 146 8.99 -2.24 -8.96
N ALA A 147 9.72 -3.35 -8.92
CA ALA A 147 9.80 -4.31 -10.03
C ALA A 147 8.44 -4.95 -10.37
N ASP A 148 7.55 -5.15 -9.38
CA ASP A 148 6.23 -5.74 -9.60
C ASP A 148 5.17 -4.69 -10.00
N PHE A 149 5.47 -3.39 -9.87
CA PHE A 149 4.57 -2.26 -10.12
C PHE A 149 5.14 -1.30 -11.17
N THR A 150 5.27 -1.75 -12.41
CA THR A 150 5.95 -0.99 -13.48
C THR A 150 5.24 0.29 -13.94
N LYS A 151 3.94 0.46 -13.65
CA LYS A 151 3.16 1.64 -14.08
C LYS A 151 2.96 2.67 -12.97
N SER A 152 3.52 2.44 -11.79
CA SER A 152 3.32 3.30 -10.62
C SER A 152 4.57 3.31 -9.76
N GLU A 153 4.88 4.47 -9.20
CA GLU A 153 6.11 4.61 -8.41
C GLU A 153 5.84 4.30 -6.95
N VAL A 154 6.78 3.60 -6.31
CA VAL A 154 6.73 3.31 -4.88
C VAL A 154 6.84 4.60 -4.08
N ILE A 155 5.94 4.77 -3.13
CA ILE A 155 5.94 5.86 -2.16
C ILE A 155 6.61 5.37 -0.88
N VAL A 156 7.58 6.15 -0.39
CA VAL A 156 8.32 5.88 0.83
C VAL A 156 7.99 6.95 1.87
N THR A 157 7.40 6.51 2.98
CA THR A 157 7.15 7.33 4.17
C THR A 157 8.10 6.95 5.29
N VAL A 158 8.77 7.94 5.88
CA VAL A 158 9.72 7.76 6.98
C VAL A 158 9.39 8.72 8.11
N ALA A 159 9.36 8.21 9.34
CA ALA A 159 9.21 9.02 10.54
C ALA A 159 10.54 9.13 11.28
N THR A 160 11.10 10.34 11.35
CA THR A 160 12.34 10.65 12.12
C THR A 160 12.10 11.64 13.26
N GLY A 161 10.84 11.84 13.64
CA GLY A 161 10.35 12.91 14.52
C GLY A 161 9.20 13.68 13.87
N THR A 162 9.31 13.91 12.56
CA THR A 162 8.22 14.27 11.66
C THR A 162 8.10 13.21 10.56
N GLU A 163 6.89 13.03 10.02
CA GLU A 163 6.66 12.12 8.90
C GLU A 163 7.00 12.81 7.58
N GLN A 164 7.82 12.16 6.76
CA GLN A 164 8.18 12.62 5.42
C GLN A 164 7.79 11.54 4.42
N THR A 165 6.96 11.91 3.44
CA THR A 165 6.51 11.03 2.36
C THR A 165 7.10 11.51 1.04
N ARG A 166 7.75 10.63 0.29
CA ARG A 166 8.39 10.92 -0.99
C ARG A 166 8.20 9.77 -1.97
N LEU A 167 8.30 10.07 -3.27
CA LEU A 167 8.47 9.05 -4.30
C LEU A 167 9.84 8.37 -4.16
N LEU A 168 9.96 7.11 -4.61
CA LEU A 168 11.18 6.32 -4.46
C LEU A 168 12.39 6.99 -5.11
N GLY A 169 12.22 7.60 -6.29
CA GLY A 169 13.28 8.35 -6.97
C GLY A 169 13.82 9.50 -6.11
N ASP A 170 12.92 10.30 -5.52
CA ASP A 170 13.29 11.40 -4.63
C ASP A 170 13.87 10.91 -3.30
N PHE A 171 13.38 9.76 -2.81
CA PHE A 171 13.87 9.16 -1.58
C PHE A 171 15.32 8.67 -1.69
N LYS A 172 15.74 8.18 -2.87
CA LYS A 172 17.12 7.74 -3.13
C LYS A 172 18.14 8.87 -2.96
N THR A 173 17.76 10.11 -3.26
CA THR A 173 18.65 11.29 -3.15
C THR A 173 18.43 12.08 -1.87
N ALA A 174 17.38 11.76 -1.09
CA ALA A 174 17.06 12.46 0.14
C ALA A 174 18.16 12.30 1.20
N ASN A 175 18.42 13.39 1.93
CA ASN A 175 19.23 13.41 3.14
C ASN A 175 18.33 13.60 4.35
N PHE A 176 18.51 12.76 5.36
CA PHE A 176 17.74 12.83 6.59
C PHE A 176 18.59 13.48 7.68
N GLY A 177 18.00 14.40 8.43
CA GLY A 177 18.67 15.02 9.59
C GLY A 177 18.82 14.10 10.80
N SER A 178 18.34 12.86 10.71
CA SER A 178 18.41 11.84 11.76
C SER A 178 18.98 10.54 11.20
N ASP A 179 19.82 9.89 11.99
CA ASP A 179 20.42 8.60 11.65
C ASP A 179 19.42 7.43 11.70
N ARG A 180 18.27 7.63 12.38
CA ARG A 180 17.29 6.57 12.64
C ARG A 180 15.87 7.01 12.34
N ALA A 181 15.07 6.05 11.87
CA ALA A 181 13.63 6.18 11.75
C ALA A 181 12.90 5.35 12.81
N SER A 182 11.79 5.85 13.33
CA SER A 182 10.89 5.11 14.20
C SER A 182 9.87 4.28 13.42
N LYS A 183 9.52 4.73 12.21
CA LYS A 183 8.57 4.06 11.31
C LYS A 183 9.01 4.23 9.86
N ILE A 184 8.81 3.18 9.07
CA ILE A 184 8.86 3.18 7.61
C ILE A 184 7.56 2.60 7.09
N LYS A 185 7.04 3.21 6.03
CA LYS A 185 5.96 2.65 5.22
C LYS A 185 6.35 2.75 3.74
N LEU A 186 6.35 1.62 3.05
CA LEU A 186 6.43 1.54 1.59
C LEU A 186 5.02 1.26 1.08
N TYR A 187 4.58 2.03 0.09
CA TYR A 187 3.24 1.91 -0.47
C TYR A 187 3.27 2.08 -1.97
N VAL A 188 2.57 1.23 -2.70
CA VAL A 188 2.37 1.39 -4.13
C VAL A 188 0.98 0.89 -4.51
N GLN A 189 0.34 1.63 -5.41
CA GLN A 189 -0.93 1.24 -6.00
C GLN A 189 -0.82 1.34 -7.52
N GLN A 190 -1.36 0.38 -8.24
CA GLN A 190 -1.39 0.39 -9.69
C GLN A 190 -2.77 -0.07 -10.18
N PRO A 191 -3.35 0.59 -11.20
CA PRO A 191 -4.58 0.11 -11.83
C PRO A 191 -4.42 -1.32 -12.36
N GLU A 192 -5.37 -2.18 -12.01
CA GLU A 192 -5.47 -3.56 -12.50
C GLU A 192 -6.64 -3.68 -13.50
N SER A 193 -7.48 -4.72 -13.40
CA SER A 193 -8.68 -4.89 -14.20
C SER A 193 -9.90 -4.32 -13.47
N ASN A 194 -10.93 -3.95 -14.25
CA ASN A 194 -12.26 -3.61 -13.74
C ASN A 194 -12.27 -2.43 -12.73
N GLY A 195 -11.34 -1.48 -12.86
CA GLY A 195 -11.28 -0.28 -12.03
C GLY A 195 -10.79 -0.51 -10.60
N ILE A 196 -10.31 -1.71 -10.26
CA ILE A 196 -9.69 -2.00 -8.96
C ILE A 196 -8.18 -1.79 -9.07
N ASN A 197 -7.61 -1.20 -8.02
CA ASN A 197 -6.17 -1.06 -7.90
C ASN A 197 -5.59 -2.27 -7.17
N ARG A 198 -4.52 -2.81 -7.74
CA ARG A 198 -3.61 -3.68 -7.01
C ARG A 198 -2.77 -2.81 -6.08
N VAL A 199 -2.60 -3.25 -4.84
CA VAL A 199 -1.89 -2.50 -3.80
C VAL A 199 -0.87 -3.38 -3.13
N ALA A 200 0.33 -2.85 -2.86
CA ALA A 200 1.28 -3.46 -1.94
C ALA A 200 1.70 -2.43 -0.89
N GLU A 201 1.70 -2.87 0.36
CA GLU A 201 2.09 -2.08 1.51
C GLU A 201 3.06 -2.88 2.39
N VAL A 202 4.14 -2.22 2.78
CA VAL A 202 5.09 -2.72 3.78
C VAL A 202 5.21 -1.68 4.87
N GLU A 203 4.83 -2.04 6.10
CA GLU A 203 4.97 -1.15 7.26
C GLU A 203 5.89 -1.78 8.30
N PHE A 204 6.90 -1.02 8.73
CA PHE A 204 7.75 -1.35 9.87
C PHE A 204 7.67 -0.23 10.89
N GLY A 205 7.28 -0.57 12.12
CA GLY A 205 7.14 0.40 13.18
C GLY A 205 7.17 -0.23 14.58
N PRO A 206 6.93 0.58 15.63
CA PRO A 206 7.07 0.12 17.02
C PRO A 206 6.09 -1.01 17.41
N GLN A 207 4.94 -1.11 16.72
CA GLN A 207 3.86 -2.03 17.04
C GLN A 207 3.62 -3.08 15.95
N VAL A 208 3.90 -2.75 14.69
CA VAL A 208 3.56 -3.60 13.54
C VAL A 208 4.76 -3.71 12.61
N ASN A 209 5.04 -4.93 12.18
CA ASN A 209 5.90 -5.24 11.06
C ASN A 209 5.09 -6.12 10.13
N VAL A 210 4.59 -5.55 9.04
CA VAL A 210 3.57 -6.21 8.21
C VAL A 210 3.84 -5.92 6.74
N VAL A 211 3.64 -6.97 5.93
CA VAL A 211 3.43 -6.82 4.50
C VAL A 211 2.01 -7.21 4.18
N MET A 212 1.39 -6.40 3.33
CA MET A 212 0.05 -6.63 2.81
C MET A 212 0.07 -6.42 1.30
N VAL A 213 -0.55 -7.34 0.57
CA VAL A 213 -0.78 -7.22 -0.86
C VAL A 213 -2.26 -7.45 -1.13
N GLN A 214 -2.85 -6.59 -1.94
CA GLN A 214 -4.23 -6.68 -2.39
C GLN A 214 -4.26 -6.75 -3.91
N SER A 215 -5.04 -7.69 -4.45
CA SER A 215 -5.14 -7.94 -5.88
C SER A 215 -6.51 -8.52 -6.21
N VAL A 216 -6.92 -8.37 -7.47
CA VAL A 216 -8.10 -9.08 -8.00
C VAL A 216 -7.80 -10.56 -8.26
N ASP A 217 -6.52 -10.91 -8.42
CA ASP A 217 -6.01 -12.28 -8.60
C ASP A 217 -5.29 -12.75 -7.31
N GLU A 218 -5.82 -13.82 -6.70
CA GLU A 218 -5.24 -14.45 -5.51
C GLU A 218 -3.80 -14.94 -5.72
N ALA A 219 -3.52 -15.60 -6.85
CA ALA A 219 -2.21 -16.16 -7.13
C ALA A 219 -1.17 -15.05 -7.26
N LEU A 220 -1.57 -13.92 -7.84
CA LEU A 220 -0.73 -12.73 -7.94
C LEU A 220 -0.50 -12.07 -6.57
N ALA A 221 -1.55 -11.90 -5.75
CA ALA A 221 -1.40 -11.38 -4.39
C ALA A 221 -0.44 -12.25 -3.55
N LEU A 222 -0.63 -13.56 -3.59
CA LEU A 222 0.20 -14.52 -2.87
C LEU A 222 1.64 -14.54 -3.40
N GLY A 223 1.82 -14.47 -4.72
CA GLY A 223 3.12 -14.46 -5.36
C GLY A 223 3.98 -13.25 -4.97
N ILE A 224 3.40 -12.05 -5.03
CA ILE A 224 4.07 -10.82 -4.59
C ILE A 224 4.35 -10.88 -3.08
N LEU A 225 3.38 -11.35 -2.27
CA LEU A 225 3.58 -11.50 -0.83
C LEU A 225 4.74 -12.43 -0.51
N GLU A 226 4.82 -13.63 -1.12
CA GLU A 226 5.89 -14.59 -0.85
C GLU A 226 7.26 -14.08 -1.30
N LYS A 227 7.32 -13.33 -2.39
CA LYS A 227 8.54 -12.67 -2.86
C LYS A 227 9.03 -11.63 -1.85
N LEU A 228 8.17 -10.71 -1.44
CA LEU A 228 8.46 -9.70 -0.40
C LEU A 228 8.82 -10.37 0.94
N LYS A 229 8.10 -11.42 1.31
CA LYS A 229 8.33 -12.19 2.54
C LYS A 229 9.71 -12.84 2.56
N ARG A 230 10.14 -13.48 1.47
CA ARG A 230 11.50 -14.05 1.38
C ARG A 230 12.57 -12.97 1.53
N HIS A 231 12.34 -11.80 0.93
CA HIS A 231 13.26 -10.67 1.05
C HIS A 231 13.35 -10.18 2.51
N ILE A 232 12.21 -9.97 3.17
CA ILE A 232 12.12 -9.43 4.54
C ILE A 232 12.52 -10.45 5.61
N GLN A 233 12.32 -11.76 5.37
CA GLN A 233 12.76 -12.81 6.31
C GLN A 233 14.27 -12.75 6.58
N SER A 234 15.08 -12.35 5.59
CA SER A 234 16.51 -12.13 5.78
C SER A 234 16.84 -10.94 6.70
N LEU A 235 15.87 -10.04 6.90
CA LEU A 235 15.95 -8.84 7.73
C LEU A 235 15.39 -9.06 9.15
N GLU A 236 14.71 -10.19 9.39
CA GLU A 236 14.22 -10.54 10.72
C GLU A 236 15.38 -10.87 11.66
N ARG A 237 15.30 -10.36 12.88
CA ARG A 237 16.17 -10.79 13.98
C ARG A 237 15.66 -12.13 14.50
N THR A 238 16.25 -13.21 14.00
CA THR A 238 15.92 -14.60 14.35
C THR A 238 15.78 -14.84 15.87
N TYR A 239 16.57 -14.14 16.69
CA TYR A 239 16.56 -14.29 18.14
C TYR A 239 15.33 -13.65 18.84
N ALA A 240 14.87 -12.49 18.38
CA ALA A 240 13.68 -11.83 18.94
C ALA A 240 12.39 -12.55 18.55
N THR A 241 12.37 -13.18 17.37
CA THR A 241 11.20 -13.89 16.82
C THR A 241 11.06 -15.31 17.38
N ASN A 242 12.16 -16.07 17.50
CA ASN A 242 12.12 -17.45 18.03
C ASN A 242 11.73 -17.51 19.50
N PHE A 243 12.14 -16.52 20.30
CA PHE A 243 11.76 -16.44 21.70
C PHE A 243 10.26 -16.21 21.92
N LYS A 244 9.61 -15.50 20.97
CA LYS A 244 8.16 -15.28 20.95
C LYS A 244 7.39 -16.51 20.45
N LYS A 245 7.96 -17.26 19.49
CA LYS A 245 7.36 -18.48 18.90
C LYS A 245 7.32 -19.69 19.83
N ILE A 246 8.29 -19.84 20.75
CA ILE A 246 8.35 -20.99 21.67
C ILE A 246 7.34 -20.85 22.82
N GLY A 247 6.65 -19.71 22.97
CA GLY A 247 5.60 -19.48 23.98
C GLY A 247 6.10 -19.42 25.43
N PHE A 248 7.24 -20.03 25.71
CA PHE A 248 7.96 -20.02 26.97
C PHE A 248 9.02 -18.92 27.03
N GLY A 249 8.65 -17.77 27.58
CA GLY A 249 9.61 -16.73 27.91
C GLY A 249 10.46 -17.13 29.14
N ILE A 250 11.69 -16.59 29.25
CA ILE A 250 12.54 -16.72 30.46
C ILE A 250 11.77 -16.31 31.71
N ASN A 251 10.87 -15.32 31.61
CA ASN A 251 9.99 -14.92 32.70
C ASN A 251 9.06 -16.07 33.17
N GLN A 252 8.56 -16.90 32.26
CA GLN A 252 7.74 -18.05 32.62
C GLN A 252 8.58 -19.18 33.22
N LEU A 253 9.81 -19.40 32.73
CA LEU A 253 10.75 -20.33 33.35
C LEU A 253 11.14 -19.91 34.77
N LEU A 254 11.35 -18.61 34.99
CA LEU A 254 11.64 -18.04 36.31
C LEU A 254 10.48 -18.25 37.28
N VAL A 255 9.24 -17.94 36.85
CA VAL A 255 8.05 -18.15 37.68
C VAL A 255 7.80 -19.64 37.94
N PHE A 256 7.94 -20.50 36.92
CA PHE A 256 7.78 -21.93 37.08
C PHE A 256 8.84 -22.52 38.02
N GLY A 257 10.10 -22.11 37.87
CA GLY A 257 11.18 -22.49 38.78
C GLY A 257 10.88 -22.05 40.21
N ALA A 258 10.38 -20.82 40.42
CA ALA A 258 9.97 -20.34 41.73
C ALA A 258 8.86 -21.20 42.35
N ILE A 259 7.83 -21.56 41.57
CA ILE A 259 6.73 -22.43 42.01
C ILE A 259 7.24 -23.82 42.43
N VAL A 260 8.13 -24.41 41.63
CA VAL A 260 8.76 -25.70 41.95
C VAL A 260 9.59 -25.61 43.23
N PHE A 261 10.17 -24.44 43.53
CA PHE A 261 11.02 -24.22 44.68
C PHE A 261 10.27 -23.88 45.97
N LEU A 262 9.04 -23.36 45.88
CA LEU A 262 8.20 -22.99 47.03
C LEU A 262 8.10 -24.06 48.14
N PRO A 263 7.95 -25.37 47.83
CA PRO A 263 7.84 -26.41 48.86
C PRO A 263 9.10 -26.57 49.71
N SER A 264 10.26 -26.14 49.22
CA SER A 264 11.54 -26.26 49.94
C SER A 264 11.71 -25.22 51.05
N LEU A 265 10.85 -24.20 51.11
CA LEU A 265 10.90 -23.14 52.10
C LEU A 265 9.96 -23.43 53.28
N ASN A 266 10.48 -23.30 54.50
CA ASN A 266 9.78 -23.72 55.72
C ASN A 266 8.76 -22.68 56.23
N THR A 267 8.97 -21.39 55.97
CA THR A 267 8.09 -20.32 56.47
C THR A 267 7.25 -19.70 55.34
N LEU A 268 6.06 -19.21 55.70
CA LEU A 268 5.18 -18.49 54.77
C LEU A 268 5.81 -17.17 54.31
N SER A 269 6.55 -16.50 55.19
CA SER A 269 7.26 -15.25 54.88
C SER A 269 8.34 -15.44 53.81
N ASP A 270 9.12 -16.52 53.86
CA ASP A 270 10.16 -16.79 52.87
C ASP A 270 9.56 -17.12 51.50
N ARG A 271 8.45 -17.86 51.49
CA ARG A 271 7.67 -18.15 50.28
C ARG A 271 7.13 -16.88 49.64
N ALA A 272 6.57 -15.98 50.44
CA ALA A 272 6.08 -14.69 49.97
C ALA A 272 7.23 -13.81 49.45
N ALA A 273 8.37 -13.77 50.14
CA ALA A 273 9.55 -13.01 49.74
C ALA A 273 10.12 -13.51 48.40
N LEU A 274 10.22 -14.83 48.20
CA LEU A 274 10.64 -15.44 46.93
C LEU A 274 9.71 -15.02 45.78
N MET A 275 8.40 -15.15 45.96
CA MET A 275 7.43 -14.81 44.91
C MET A 275 7.44 -13.33 44.56
N ILE A 276 7.47 -12.44 45.56
CA ILE A 276 7.56 -11.00 45.35
C ILE A 276 8.87 -10.64 44.62
N GLY A 277 9.99 -11.23 45.04
CA GLY A 277 11.30 -11.02 44.41
C GLY A 277 11.31 -11.45 42.93
N VAL A 278 10.78 -12.63 42.62
CA VAL A 278 10.68 -13.13 41.24
C VAL A 278 9.77 -12.26 40.38
N ILE A 279 8.64 -11.80 40.92
CA ILE A 279 7.74 -10.87 40.22
C ILE A 279 8.45 -9.54 39.93
N LEU A 280 9.20 -8.99 40.89
CA LEU A 280 9.97 -7.76 40.70
C LEU A 280 11.07 -7.92 39.65
N ILE A 281 11.77 -9.06 39.62
CA ILE A 281 12.77 -9.38 38.58
C ILE A 281 12.09 -9.45 37.21
N VAL A 282 10.98 -10.18 37.08
CA VAL A 282 10.21 -10.27 35.82
C VAL A 282 9.75 -8.89 35.35
N TYR A 283 9.25 -8.06 36.27
CA TYR A 283 8.85 -6.69 35.97
C TYR A 283 10.05 -5.85 35.48
N GLY A 284 11.18 -5.91 36.18
CA GLY A 284 12.40 -5.19 35.83
C GLY A 284 12.95 -5.59 34.46
N VAL A 285 12.99 -6.90 34.15
CA VAL A 285 13.40 -7.41 32.84
C VAL A 285 12.46 -6.91 31.74
N ASN A 286 11.15 -6.96 31.97
CA ASN A 286 10.17 -6.49 30.99
C ASN A 286 10.28 -4.98 30.75
N TRP A 287 10.46 -4.21 31.82
CA TRP A 287 10.72 -2.76 31.73
C TRP A 287 12.00 -2.47 30.95
N LEU A 288 13.09 -3.20 31.22
CA LEU A 288 14.37 -3.04 30.54
C LEU A 288 14.29 -3.43 29.05
N HIS A 289 13.62 -4.55 28.73
CA HIS A 289 13.36 -4.97 27.36
C HIS A 289 12.58 -3.90 26.58
N ARG A 290 11.50 -3.36 27.16
CA ARG A 290 10.70 -2.28 26.53
C ARG A 290 11.51 -1.01 26.32
N ARG A 291 12.43 -0.69 27.23
CA ARG A 291 13.23 0.54 27.16
C ARG A 291 14.40 0.44 26.16
N PHE A 292 15.02 -0.73 26.03
CA PHE A 292 16.30 -0.88 25.33
C PHE A 292 16.27 -1.76 24.07
N LEU A 293 15.24 -2.56 23.85
CA LEU A 293 15.11 -3.42 22.66
C LEU A 293 13.89 -2.98 21.83
N PRO A 294 14.05 -1.98 20.93
CA PRO A 294 12.96 -1.57 20.07
C PRO A 294 12.55 -2.71 19.13
N HIS A 295 11.23 -2.83 18.88
CA HIS A 295 10.65 -3.84 17.98
C HIS A 295 11.16 -3.72 16.53
N VAL A 296 11.72 -2.56 16.19
CA VAL A 296 12.28 -2.22 14.88
C VAL A 296 13.52 -1.36 15.07
N GLU A 297 14.58 -1.69 14.34
CA GLU A 297 15.75 -0.81 14.20
C GLU A 297 16.01 -0.48 12.73
N ILE A 298 15.66 0.76 12.35
CA ILE A 298 15.87 1.31 11.02
C ILE A 298 16.99 2.36 11.07
N TYR A 299 18.04 2.15 10.28
CA TYR A 299 19.14 3.10 10.12
C TYR A 299 19.04 3.77 8.74
N LEU A 300 19.01 5.10 8.72
CA LEU A 300 18.95 5.90 7.48
C LEU A 300 20.35 6.26 6.95
N VAL A 301 21.40 5.98 7.72
CA VAL A 301 22.81 6.23 7.41
C VAL A 301 23.59 4.91 7.55
N PRO A 302 24.65 4.66 6.75
CA PRO A 302 25.43 3.43 6.82
C PRO A 302 25.89 3.10 8.24
N LYS A 303 25.65 1.87 8.66
CA LYS A 303 25.94 1.42 10.02
C LYS A 303 27.45 1.47 10.27
N ALA A 304 27.89 2.27 11.25
CA ALA A 304 29.26 2.20 11.73
C ALA A 304 29.56 0.76 12.19
N LYS A 305 30.51 0.11 11.52
CA LYS A 305 30.95 -1.27 11.78
C LYS A 305 31.54 -1.34 13.19
N GLY A 306 30.74 -1.67 14.20
CA GLY A 306 31.24 -1.81 15.57
C GLY A 306 30.21 -2.04 16.68
N ARG A 307 28.90 -1.82 16.45
CA ARG A 307 27.90 -1.98 17.52
C ARG A 307 27.21 -3.34 17.48
N LEU A 308 27.85 -4.31 18.11
CA LEU A 308 27.37 -5.67 18.45
C LEU A 308 26.33 -5.70 19.61
N ALA A 309 25.63 -4.60 19.89
CA ALA A 309 25.08 -4.39 21.24
C ALA A 309 23.65 -4.88 21.51
N ALA A 310 22.80 -5.16 20.51
CA ALA A 310 21.41 -5.55 20.81
C ALA A 310 21.29 -7.03 21.22
N ASN A 311 21.98 -7.93 20.52
CA ASN A 311 21.89 -9.37 20.78
C ASN A 311 22.61 -9.74 22.09
N ALA A 312 23.82 -9.24 22.33
CA ALA A 312 24.57 -9.50 23.56
C ALA A 312 23.86 -8.99 24.82
N LEU A 313 23.20 -7.83 24.75
CA LEU A 313 22.53 -7.24 25.91
C LEU A 313 21.35 -8.08 26.39
N SER A 314 20.55 -8.66 25.49
CA SER A 314 19.45 -9.56 25.85
C SER A 314 19.92 -10.85 26.54
N TRP A 315 21.04 -11.43 26.09
CA TRP A 315 21.65 -12.60 26.74
C TRP A 315 22.20 -12.25 28.12
N ILE A 316 22.82 -11.08 28.26
CA ILE A 316 23.31 -10.59 29.55
C ILE A 316 22.15 -10.38 30.53
N ILE A 317 21.04 -9.77 30.09
CA ILE A 317 19.85 -9.56 30.93
C ILE A 317 19.22 -10.89 31.34
N ALA A 318 19.11 -11.84 30.42
CA ALA A 318 18.62 -13.19 30.70
C ALA A 318 19.47 -13.91 31.77
N LEU A 319 20.79 -13.89 31.56
CA LEU A 319 21.75 -14.56 32.43
C LEU A 319 21.81 -13.92 33.83
N THR A 320 21.79 -12.60 33.92
CA THR A 320 21.79 -11.88 35.21
C THR A 320 20.50 -12.08 35.98
N SER A 321 19.36 -12.21 35.30
CA SER A 321 18.06 -12.46 35.94
C SER A 321 17.94 -13.87 36.50
N ALA A 322 18.43 -14.87 35.75
CA ALA A 322 18.52 -16.25 36.23
C ALA A 322 19.47 -16.38 37.42
N LEU A 323 20.64 -15.72 37.35
CA LEU A 323 21.61 -15.68 38.43
C LEU A 323 21.05 -15.00 39.69
N ALA A 324 20.37 -13.86 39.54
CA ALA A 324 19.74 -13.14 40.64
C ALA A 324 18.65 -13.98 41.33
N ALA A 325 17.81 -14.66 40.55
CA ALA A 325 16.78 -15.55 41.10
C ALA A 325 17.39 -16.75 41.85
N ALA A 326 18.44 -17.36 41.30
CA ALA A 326 19.16 -18.45 41.96
C ALA A 326 19.85 -18.00 43.26
N LEU A 327 20.46 -16.82 43.28
CA LEU A 327 21.08 -16.23 44.47
C LEU A 327 20.05 -15.89 45.55
N LEU A 328 18.88 -15.36 45.17
CA LEU A 328 17.78 -15.09 46.10
C LEU A 328 17.26 -16.39 46.74
N ALA A 329 17.09 -17.44 45.93
CA ALA A 329 16.68 -18.76 46.40
C ALA A 329 17.69 -19.38 47.38
N ALA A 330 18.99 -19.29 47.06
CA ALA A 330 20.07 -19.77 47.92
C ALA A 330 20.19 -18.98 49.23
N TYR A 331 19.97 -17.66 49.20
CA TYR A 331 19.92 -16.82 50.40
C TYR A 331 18.76 -17.22 51.33
N LEU A 332 17.56 -17.42 50.78
CA LEU A 332 16.37 -17.81 51.56
C LEU A 332 16.45 -19.23 52.12
N GLN A 333 17.24 -20.12 51.50
CA GLN A 333 17.54 -21.44 52.06
C GLN A 333 18.64 -21.43 53.13
N GLY A 334 19.24 -20.27 53.42
CA GLY A 334 20.32 -20.15 54.40
C GLY A 334 21.65 -20.74 53.93
N GLN A 335 21.83 -20.94 52.62
CA GLN A 335 23.10 -21.45 52.06
C GLN A 335 24.20 -20.38 51.99
N PHE A 336 23.87 -19.11 52.20
CA PHE A 336 24.84 -18.03 52.38
C PHE A 336 25.04 -17.74 53.87
N PRO A 337 26.27 -17.86 54.43
CA PRO A 337 26.55 -17.32 55.74
C PRO A 337 26.42 -15.80 55.66
N LEU A 338 25.64 -15.21 56.58
CA LEU A 338 25.47 -13.77 56.74
C LEU A 338 26.85 -13.07 56.72
N LEU A 339 27.16 -12.36 55.63
CA LEU A 339 28.25 -11.37 55.57
C LEU A 339 27.86 -10.05 56.27
N PHE A 340 27.08 -10.15 57.35
CA PHE A 340 26.83 -9.05 58.27
C PHE A 340 27.03 -9.57 59.70
N TYR A 341 28.29 -9.55 60.10
CA TYR A 341 28.67 -9.44 61.51
C TYR A 341 28.84 -7.95 61.81
N LYS A 342 27.92 -7.38 62.58
CA LYS A 342 28.22 -6.43 63.64
C LYS A 342 27.06 -6.39 64.63
#